data_AF-A0A8C2C1S3-F1
#
_entry.id   AF-A0A8C2C1S3-F1
#
_cell.length_a   1.000
_cell.length_b   1.000
_cell.length_c   1.000
_cell.angle_alpha   90.00
_cell.angle_beta   90.00
_cell.angle_gamma   90.00
#
_symmetry.space_group_name_H-M   'P 1'
#
loop_
_entity.id
_entity.type
_entity.pdbx_description
1 polymer ?
#
loop_
_entity_poly.entity_id
_entity_poly.type
_entity_poly.pdbx_seq_one_letter_code
_entity_poly.pdbx_strand_id
1 'polypeptide(L)'
;EVNLSFNIVAHAVAGLHHDSNAFAQHHVIWFFSLFSGKWEWLSEAPSLLQPCEGAITYYTQFGRVAGFTTVGPGRRFRRVLEEHLDLLRWPSDIPADKELSVKGEDGKLYHWILPSFFQMLQDLSSQGLEFSILFRTFGSDLPRLLNAVKRAVEQGSHPLFPDLPALKLRVNVTAGRIRCSGKGATLIRGEEHVSTRDGERHVYQYLSTAEGLGGFQDHFDWWARNTYS
;
A
#
# COMPACT_ATOMS: atom_id res chain seq x y z
N GLU A 1 -10.26 6.49 -23.32
CA GLU A 1 -9.53 5.77 -22.26
C GLU A 1 -9.58 6.58 -20.97
N VAL A 2 -10.17 6.03 -19.92
CA VAL A 2 -10.06 6.61 -18.59
C VAL A 2 -8.80 6.03 -17.98
N ASN A 3 -7.70 6.78 -18.03
CA ASN A 3 -6.50 6.44 -17.27
C ASN A 3 -6.82 6.64 -15.78
N LEU A 4 -7.33 5.60 -15.14
CA LEU A 4 -7.38 5.53 -13.69
C LEU A 4 -5.95 5.34 -13.20
N SER A 5 -5.21 6.45 -13.09
CA SER A 5 -4.00 6.50 -12.27
C SER A 5 -4.41 6.38 -10.81
N PHE A 6 -4.65 5.16 -10.37
CA PHE A 6 -4.65 4.90 -8.94
C PHE A 6 -3.21 5.14 -8.48
N ASN A 7 -2.98 6.27 -7.80
CA ASN A 7 -1.94 6.33 -6.80
C ASN A 7 -2.37 5.36 -5.69
N ILE A 8 -2.24 4.05 -5.94
CA ILE A 8 -2.06 3.10 -4.87
C ILE A 8 -0.65 3.42 -4.36
N VAL A 9 -0.59 4.49 -3.55
CA VAL A 9 0.44 4.61 -2.52
C VAL A 9 0.19 3.38 -1.67
N ALA A 10 0.84 2.27 -2.05
CA ALA A 10 0.75 1.00 -1.39
C ALA A 10 1.56 1.09 -0.09
N HIS A 11 1.23 2.07 0.75
CA HIS A 11 1.54 2.03 2.17
C HIS A 11 0.81 0.87 2.87
N ALA A 12 -0.14 0.22 2.19
CA ALA A 12 -0.98 -0.81 2.78
C ALA A 12 -0.48 -2.26 2.61
N VAL A 13 0.64 -2.53 1.92
CA VAL A 13 0.86 -3.91 1.42
C VAL A 13 2.28 -4.48 1.51
N ALA A 14 3.24 -3.78 2.12
CA ALA A 14 4.60 -4.31 2.26
C ALA A 14 5.09 -4.29 3.71
N GLY A 15 4.37 -4.96 4.61
CA GLY A 15 4.86 -5.14 5.99
C GLY A 15 3.82 -5.53 7.01
N LEU A 16 3.18 -6.70 6.89
CA LEU A 16 2.34 -7.23 7.98
C LEU A 16 3.19 -7.63 9.20
N HIS A 17 3.53 -6.62 9.98
CA HIS A 17 3.55 -6.56 11.45
C HIS A 17 4.11 -5.21 11.89
N HIS A 18 5.13 -4.72 11.16
CA HIS A 18 5.62 -3.36 11.33
C HIS A 18 4.59 -2.33 10.88
N ASP A 19 3.81 -2.62 9.83
CA ASP A 19 2.78 -1.75 9.27
C ASP A 19 1.35 -2.10 9.67
N SER A 20 1.06 -3.18 10.41
CA SER A 20 -0.31 -3.40 10.92
C SER A 20 -0.59 -2.52 12.15
N ASN A 21 0.39 -2.42 13.05
CA ASN A 21 0.40 -1.41 14.10
C ASN A 21 0.57 0.00 13.53
N ALA A 22 1.38 0.16 12.47
CA ALA A 22 1.48 1.45 11.81
C ALA A 22 0.17 1.80 11.07
N PHE A 23 -0.52 0.86 10.43
CA PHE A 23 -1.84 1.05 9.80
C PHE A 23 -2.88 1.43 10.85
N ALA A 24 -2.88 0.73 11.99
CA ALA A 24 -3.64 1.12 13.17
C ALA A 24 -3.29 2.54 13.63
N GLN A 25 -2.04 3.00 13.51
CA GLN A 25 -1.63 4.35 13.93
C GLN A 25 -1.84 5.42 12.84
N HIS A 26 -1.72 5.08 11.55
CA HIS A 26 -1.64 5.96 10.37
C HIS A 26 -2.96 6.11 9.63
N HIS A 27 -3.71 5.02 9.42
CA HIS A 27 -4.84 4.97 8.48
C HIS A 27 -6.16 4.55 9.15
N VAL A 28 -6.12 4.46 10.48
CA VAL A 28 -7.21 3.98 11.31
C VAL A 28 -7.33 4.90 12.54
N ILE A 29 -8.17 5.93 12.40
CA ILE A 29 -9.15 6.49 13.37
C ILE A 29 -8.74 7.24 14.65
N TRP A 30 -7.55 7.77 14.85
CA TRP A 30 -7.26 8.26 16.21
C TRP A 30 -7.34 9.75 16.37
N PHE A 31 -8.55 10.26 16.26
CA PHE A 31 -8.76 11.69 16.24
C PHE A 31 -8.91 12.28 17.65
N PHE A 32 -8.21 13.38 17.88
CA PHE A 32 -8.24 14.15 19.13
C PHE A 32 -8.78 15.55 18.88
N SER A 33 -9.35 16.17 19.91
CA SER A 33 -9.70 17.59 19.86
C SER A 33 -9.16 18.33 21.08
N LEU A 34 -8.50 19.46 20.83
CA LEU A 34 -8.00 20.39 21.85
C LEU A 34 -9.08 21.39 22.30
N PHE A 35 -10.35 20.99 22.46
CA PHE A 35 -11.37 21.94 22.94
C PHE A 35 -11.16 22.35 24.41
N SER A 36 -10.34 21.63 25.19
CA SER A 36 -10.10 21.95 26.61
C SER A 36 -8.69 21.59 27.13
N GLY A 37 -7.70 21.40 26.25
CA GLY A 37 -6.34 20.97 26.65
C GLY A 37 -6.22 19.52 27.15
N LYS A 38 -7.25 18.69 26.98
CA LYS A 38 -7.26 17.26 27.39
C LYS A 38 -7.35 16.34 26.18
N TRP A 39 -6.69 15.19 26.29
CA TRP A 39 -6.59 14.16 25.26
C TRP A 39 -7.78 13.19 25.36
N GLU A 40 -8.64 13.16 24.33
CA GLU A 40 -9.80 12.27 24.28
C GLU A 40 -9.95 11.62 22.90
N TRP A 41 -10.36 10.34 22.90
CA TRP A 41 -10.59 9.56 21.69
C TRP A 41 -11.93 9.93 21.06
N LEU A 42 -11.94 10.30 19.77
CA LEU A 42 -13.17 10.65 19.05
C LEU A 42 -13.96 9.45 18.51
N SER A 43 -13.31 8.30 18.25
CA SER A 43 -13.96 7.08 17.76
C SER A 43 -13.10 5.86 18.08
N GLU A 44 -13.72 4.68 18.14
CA GLU A 44 -13.04 3.37 18.21
C GLU A 44 -13.13 2.57 16.90
N ALA A 45 -13.82 3.10 15.89
CA ALA A 45 -14.20 2.37 14.67
C ALA A 45 -13.54 2.91 13.38
N PRO A 46 -13.03 2.02 12.49
CA PRO A 46 -12.65 2.24 11.09
C PRO A 46 -12.88 3.60 10.44
N SER A 47 -11.89 4.41 10.08
CA SER A 47 -12.13 5.56 9.20
C SER A 47 -10.93 5.87 8.33
N LEU A 48 -11.20 5.94 7.03
CA LEU A 48 -10.26 6.40 6.00
C LEU A 48 -10.20 7.92 5.91
N LEU A 49 -11.22 8.61 6.43
CA LEU A 49 -11.34 10.07 6.38
C LEU A 49 -11.24 10.68 7.77
N GLN A 50 -10.77 11.93 7.80
CA GLN A 50 -10.84 12.75 9.00
C GLN A 50 -12.32 12.97 9.37
N PRO A 51 -12.76 12.61 10.59
CA PRO A 51 -14.17 12.63 10.98
C PRO A 51 -14.70 14.05 11.20
N CYS A 52 -13.84 14.99 11.57
CA CYS A 52 -14.17 16.40 11.76
C CYS A 52 -12.92 17.29 11.68
N GLU A 53 -13.09 18.60 11.56
CA GLU A 53 -11.98 19.55 11.55
C GLU A 53 -11.20 19.53 12.88
N GLY A 54 -9.87 19.66 12.82
CA GLY A 54 -8.99 19.66 14.00
C GLY A 54 -8.66 18.27 14.57
N ALA A 55 -9.33 17.24 14.08
CA ALA A 55 -9.05 15.84 14.36
C ALA A 55 -7.66 15.44 13.85
N ILE A 56 -6.71 15.12 14.73
CA ILE A 56 -5.36 14.62 14.35
C ILE A 56 -5.18 13.15 14.70
N THR A 57 -4.40 12.37 13.95
CA THR A 57 -4.13 10.96 14.29
C THR A 57 -3.14 10.82 15.45
N TYR A 58 -3.19 9.70 16.18
CA TYR A 58 -2.19 9.37 17.21
C TYR A 58 -0.77 9.36 16.65
N TYR A 59 -0.58 8.81 15.44
CA TYR A 59 0.73 8.79 14.78
C TYR A 59 1.26 10.20 14.52
N THR A 60 0.41 11.09 13.99
CA THR A 60 0.83 12.47 13.67
C THR A 60 1.37 13.19 14.91
N GLN A 61 0.78 12.93 16.07
CA GLN A 61 1.24 13.56 17.32
C GLN A 61 2.45 12.86 17.94
N PHE A 62 2.38 11.55 18.13
CA PHE A 62 3.31 10.82 18.99
C PHE A 62 4.32 9.97 18.21
N GLY A 63 4.18 9.94 16.88
CA GLY A 63 4.95 9.07 16.01
C GLY A 63 4.60 7.61 16.21
N ARG A 64 5.53 6.75 15.79
CA ARG A 64 5.36 5.30 15.85
C ARG A 64 5.56 4.77 17.27
N VAL A 65 4.59 4.02 17.76
CA VAL A 65 4.69 3.27 19.03
C VAL A 65 4.71 1.77 18.75
N ALA A 66 5.81 1.11 19.10
CA ALA A 66 5.91 -0.35 19.02
C ALA A 66 4.92 -1.02 19.98
N GLY A 67 4.14 -1.99 19.50
CA GLY A 67 3.15 -2.69 20.31
C GLY A 67 2.01 -1.80 20.82
N PHE A 68 1.62 -0.76 20.08
CA PHE A 68 0.57 0.19 20.46
C PHE A 68 -0.73 -0.47 20.96
N THR A 69 -1.15 -1.58 20.35
CA THR A 69 -2.36 -2.32 20.79
C THR A 69 -2.12 -3.26 21.96
N THR A 70 -0.87 -3.44 22.39
CA THR A 70 -0.45 -4.27 23.53
C THR A 70 -0.27 -3.42 24.80
N VAL A 71 0.20 -2.17 24.66
CA VAL A 71 0.55 -1.29 25.78
C VAL A 71 -0.13 0.09 25.69
N GLY A 72 -0.21 0.79 26.83
CA GLY A 72 -0.66 2.17 26.85
C GLY A 72 -2.11 2.36 26.38
N PRO A 73 -2.42 3.51 25.76
CA PRO A 73 -3.80 3.90 25.49
C PRO A 73 -4.39 3.21 24.24
N GLY A 74 -3.57 2.52 23.43
CA GLY A 74 -4.01 1.77 22.24
C GLY A 74 -4.60 0.39 22.53
N ARG A 75 -4.51 -0.12 23.78
CA ARG A 75 -5.05 -1.45 24.16
C ARG A 75 -6.52 -1.65 23.81
N ARG A 76 -7.34 -0.60 23.87
CA ARG A 76 -8.76 -0.64 23.50
C ARG A 76 -8.99 -1.10 22.05
N PHE A 77 -8.00 -0.90 21.17
CA PHE A 77 -8.08 -1.25 19.75
C PHE A 77 -7.50 -2.63 19.43
N ARG A 78 -7.08 -3.39 20.45
CA ARG A 78 -6.60 -4.76 20.32
C ARG A 78 -7.56 -5.62 19.50
N ARG A 79 -8.85 -5.55 19.83
CA ARG A 79 -9.90 -6.31 19.16
C ARG A 79 -9.98 -5.98 17.66
N VAL A 80 -9.93 -4.70 17.31
CA VAL A 80 -9.97 -4.25 15.90
C VAL A 80 -8.78 -4.81 15.13
N LEU A 81 -7.58 -4.77 15.72
CA LEU A 81 -6.38 -5.36 15.11
C LEU A 81 -6.54 -6.87 14.90
N GLU A 82 -7.02 -7.60 15.91
CA GLU A 82 -7.22 -9.05 15.84
C GLU A 82 -8.23 -9.44 14.77
N GLU A 83 -9.37 -8.74 14.70
CA GLU A 83 -10.39 -8.94 13.66
C GLU A 83 -9.81 -8.73 12.25
N HIS A 84 -8.99 -7.69 12.05
CA HIS A 84 -8.37 -7.45 10.75
C HIS A 84 -7.27 -8.46 10.41
N LEU A 85 -6.48 -8.89 11.40
CA LEU A 85 -5.48 -9.94 11.20
C LEU A 85 -6.15 -11.25 10.78
N ASP A 86 -7.29 -11.60 11.38
CA ASP A 86 -8.04 -12.80 11.01
C ASP A 86 -8.52 -12.76 9.54
N LEU A 87 -8.95 -11.61 9.04
CA LEU A 87 -9.29 -11.42 7.62
C LEU A 87 -8.08 -11.59 6.67
N LEU A 88 -6.87 -11.40 7.18
CA LEU A 88 -5.63 -11.53 6.41
C LEU A 88 -4.95 -12.89 6.58
N ARG A 89 -5.56 -13.84 7.31
CA ARG A 89 -4.95 -15.14 7.56
C ARG A 89 -4.75 -15.92 6.28
N TRP A 90 -3.53 -16.42 6.11
CA TRP A 90 -3.25 -17.41 5.07
C TRP A 90 -4.01 -18.71 5.37
N PRO A 91 -4.60 -19.38 4.36
CA PRO A 91 -5.33 -20.64 4.56
C PRO A 91 -4.48 -21.68 5.31
N SER A 92 -5.04 -22.30 6.35
CA SER A 92 -4.27 -23.16 7.26
C SER A 92 -3.88 -24.51 6.65
N ASP A 93 -4.57 -24.92 5.60
CA ASP A 93 -4.33 -26.13 4.81
C ASP A 93 -3.30 -25.94 3.70
N ILE A 94 -2.82 -24.71 3.48
CA ILE A 94 -1.90 -24.37 2.39
C ILE A 94 -0.52 -24.02 2.98
N PRO A 95 0.58 -24.60 2.44
CA PRO A 95 1.92 -24.30 2.93
C PRO A 95 2.26 -22.81 2.74
N ALA A 96 3.21 -22.32 3.53
CA ALA A 96 3.72 -20.97 3.38
C ALA A 96 4.30 -20.76 1.97
N ASP A 97 3.90 -19.67 1.33
CA ASP A 97 4.51 -19.21 0.08
C ASP A 97 5.41 -18.00 0.36
N LYS A 98 6.69 -18.08 -0.03
CA LYS A 98 7.68 -17.04 0.27
C LYS A 98 7.36 -15.67 -0.36
N GLU A 99 6.63 -15.65 -1.46
CA GLU A 99 6.28 -14.41 -2.17
C GLU A 99 4.88 -13.93 -1.76
N LEU A 100 3.95 -14.83 -1.48
CA LEU A 100 2.53 -14.47 -1.27
C LEU A 100 2.12 -14.45 0.21
N SER A 101 2.94 -15.02 1.10
CA SER A 101 2.67 -15.08 2.54
C SER A 101 3.80 -14.45 3.36
N VAL A 102 3.46 -14.08 4.59
CA VAL A 102 4.38 -13.55 5.58
C VAL A 102 4.01 -14.10 6.96
N LYS A 103 5.03 -14.38 7.79
CA LYS A 103 4.84 -14.85 9.15
C LYS A 103 4.78 -13.66 10.11
N GLY A 104 3.71 -13.56 10.88
CA GLY A 104 3.56 -12.56 11.93
C GLY A 104 4.34 -12.91 13.21
N GLU A 105 4.39 -11.97 14.15
CA GLU A 105 5.10 -12.16 15.43
C GLU A 105 4.42 -13.20 16.32
N ASP A 106 3.11 -13.37 16.16
CA ASP A 106 2.32 -14.44 16.79
C ASP A 106 2.57 -15.83 16.18
N GLY A 107 3.49 -15.91 15.21
CA GLY A 107 3.87 -17.14 14.52
C GLY A 107 2.88 -17.60 13.46
N LYS A 108 1.78 -16.88 13.26
CA LYS A 108 0.75 -17.18 12.26
C LYS A 108 1.19 -16.71 10.87
N LEU A 109 0.63 -17.31 9.84
CA LEU A 109 0.82 -16.91 8.44
C LEU A 109 -0.32 -15.99 7.98
N TYR A 110 0.05 -14.96 7.23
CA TYR A 110 -0.84 -13.95 6.67
C TYR A 110 -0.55 -13.75 5.19
N HIS A 111 -1.54 -13.29 4.43
CA HIS A 111 -1.39 -12.85 3.05
C HIS A 111 -0.46 -11.63 3.01
N TRP A 112 0.65 -11.73 2.28
CA TRP A 112 1.56 -10.59 2.17
C TRP A 112 0.91 -9.43 1.40
N ILE A 113 0.13 -9.75 0.36
CA ILE A 113 -0.68 -8.81 -0.39
C ILE A 113 -2.13 -8.89 0.06
N LEU A 114 -2.77 -7.74 0.36
CA LEU A 114 -4.17 -7.69 0.78
C LEU A 114 -5.06 -8.42 -0.25
N PRO A 115 -5.89 -9.39 0.17
CA PRO A 115 -6.80 -10.10 -0.73
C PRO A 115 -7.72 -9.16 -1.53
N SER A 116 -8.16 -8.06 -0.93
CA SER A 116 -9.02 -7.05 -1.57
C SER A 116 -8.37 -6.40 -2.80
N PHE A 117 -7.04 -6.37 -2.90
CA PHE A 117 -6.35 -5.90 -4.11
C PHE A 117 -6.65 -6.80 -5.31
N PHE A 118 -6.61 -8.12 -5.13
CA PHE A 118 -6.90 -9.06 -6.21
C PHE A 118 -8.39 -9.09 -6.57
N GLN A 119 -9.27 -8.92 -5.58
CA GLN A 119 -10.69 -8.74 -5.83
C GLN A 119 -10.94 -7.50 -6.70
N MET A 120 -10.30 -6.37 -6.39
CA MET A 120 -10.38 -5.15 -7.19
C MET A 120 -9.96 -5.39 -8.66
N LEU A 121 -8.95 -6.23 -8.93
CA LEU A 121 -8.57 -6.57 -10.31
C LEU A 121 -9.69 -7.29 -11.06
N GLN A 122 -10.37 -8.22 -10.40
CA GLN A 122 -11.52 -8.92 -10.98
C GLN A 122 -12.67 -7.95 -11.23
N ASP A 123 -12.97 -7.10 -10.26
CA ASP A 123 -14.07 -6.13 -10.34
C ASP A 123 -13.85 -5.15 -11.49
N LEU A 124 -12.65 -4.55 -11.62
CA LEU A 124 -12.29 -3.66 -12.73
C LEU A 124 -12.40 -4.36 -14.09
N SER A 125 -11.89 -5.60 -14.18
CA SER A 125 -11.94 -6.37 -15.42
C SER A 125 -13.37 -6.77 -15.80
N SER A 126 -14.21 -7.11 -14.83
CA SER A 126 -15.61 -7.48 -15.04
C SER A 126 -16.46 -6.33 -15.58
N GLN A 127 -16.08 -5.09 -15.28
CA GLN A 127 -16.72 -3.87 -15.78
C GLN A 127 -16.30 -3.53 -17.22
N GLY A 128 -15.38 -4.30 -17.81
CA GLY A 128 -14.83 -4.03 -19.13
C GLY A 128 -14.02 -2.74 -19.20
N LEU A 129 -13.50 -2.28 -18.05
CA LEU A 129 -12.66 -1.08 -17.99
C LEU A 129 -11.25 -1.43 -18.46
N GLU A 130 -10.68 -0.59 -19.30
CA GLU A 130 -9.25 -0.58 -19.55
C GLU A 130 -8.56 0.20 -18.44
N PHE A 131 -7.57 -0.41 -17.80
CA PHE A 131 -6.86 0.19 -16.68
C PHE A 131 -5.39 -0.22 -16.66
N SER A 132 -4.58 0.61 -16.01
CA SER A 132 -3.22 0.29 -15.61
C SER A 132 -3.04 0.58 -14.13
N ILE A 133 -2.17 -0.19 -13.47
CA ILE A 133 -1.87 -0.03 -12.04
C ILE A 133 -0.37 0.16 -11.87
N LEU A 134 0.00 1.28 -11.27
CA LEU A 134 1.38 1.61 -10.97
C LEU A 134 1.59 1.64 -9.45
N PHE A 135 2.26 0.63 -8.93
CA PHE A 135 2.68 0.58 -7.53
C PHE A 135 3.73 1.65 -7.26
N ARG A 136 3.53 2.42 -6.19
CA ARG A 136 4.56 3.30 -5.64
C ARG A 136 4.95 2.84 -4.25
N THR A 137 6.25 2.71 -4.03
CA THR A 137 6.79 2.27 -2.73
C THR A 137 8.00 3.13 -2.38
N PHE A 138 8.15 3.50 -1.11
CA PHE A 138 9.39 4.11 -0.62
C PHE A 138 10.48 3.08 -0.32
N GLY A 139 10.08 1.85 0.01
CA GLY A 139 10.96 0.77 0.44
C GLY A 139 11.64 0.00 -0.70
N SER A 140 12.35 -1.06 -0.32
CA SER A 140 13.03 -1.99 -1.24
C SER A 140 12.14 -3.14 -1.72
N ASP A 141 10.88 -3.19 -1.29
CA ASP A 141 10.00 -4.34 -1.48
C ASP A 141 9.36 -4.42 -2.87
N LEU A 142 9.50 -3.37 -3.69
CA LEU A 142 8.88 -3.32 -5.02
C LEU A 142 9.20 -4.54 -5.91
N PRO A 143 10.44 -5.05 -6.02
CA PRO A 143 10.71 -6.23 -6.83
C PRO A 143 9.96 -7.47 -6.32
N ARG A 144 9.90 -7.66 -5.01
CA ARG A 144 9.12 -8.75 -4.39
C ARG A 144 7.62 -8.58 -4.70
N LEU A 145 7.11 -7.35 -4.63
CA LEU A 145 5.70 -7.02 -4.87
C LEU A 145 5.31 -7.37 -6.29
N LEU A 146 6.10 -6.91 -7.26
CA LEU A 146 5.87 -7.20 -8.67
C LEU A 146 5.93 -8.70 -8.96
N ASN A 147 6.88 -9.43 -8.35
CA ASN A 147 6.96 -10.88 -8.51
C ASN A 147 5.76 -11.62 -7.90
N ALA A 148 5.33 -11.24 -6.69
CA ALA A 148 4.16 -11.81 -6.04
C ALA A 148 2.88 -11.57 -6.86
N VAL A 149 2.67 -10.34 -7.34
CA VAL A 149 1.54 -9.99 -8.21
C VAL A 149 1.61 -10.76 -9.53
N LYS A 150 2.78 -10.87 -10.17
CA LYS A 150 2.97 -11.66 -11.39
C LYS A 150 2.57 -13.12 -11.17
N ARG A 151 3.02 -13.75 -10.08
CA ARG A 151 2.65 -15.13 -9.74
C ARG A 151 1.16 -15.30 -9.51
N ALA A 152 0.53 -14.37 -8.79
CA ALA A 152 -0.91 -14.40 -8.57
C ALA A 152 -1.69 -14.25 -9.88
N VAL A 153 -1.37 -13.21 -10.66
CA VAL A 153 -2.16 -12.77 -11.81
C VAL A 153 -1.91 -13.63 -13.05
N GLU A 154 -0.66 -14.01 -13.33
CA GLU A 154 -0.33 -14.74 -14.56
C GLU A 154 -0.32 -16.26 -14.37
N GLN A 155 -0.14 -16.74 -13.13
CA GLN A 155 0.01 -18.17 -12.84
C GLN A 155 -1.09 -18.73 -11.93
N GLY A 156 -1.99 -17.89 -11.40
CA GLY A 156 -3.05 -18.34 -10.49
C GLY A 156 -2.50 -18.84 -9.15
N SER A 157 -1.31 -18.38 -8.74
CA SER A 157 -0.65 -18.90 -7.53
C SER A 157 -1.30 -18.43 -6.22
N HIS A 158 -2.21 -17.46 -6.26
CA HIS A 158 -2.88 -16.98 -5.04
C HIS A 158 -4.03 -17.92 -4.66
N PRO A 159 -4.06 -18.46 -3.43
CA PRO A 159 -4.99 -19.54 -3.07
C PRO A 159 -6.46 -19.12 -3.11
N LEU A 160 -6.76 -17.85 -2.80
CA LEU A 160 -8.12 -17.32 -2.86
C LEU A 160 -8.54 -16.83 -4.25
N PHE A 161 -7.59 -16.71 -5.19
CA PHE A 161 -7.84 -16.13 -6.52
C PHE A 161 -7.12 -16.94 -7.61
N PRO A 162 -7.44 -18.24 -7.76
CA PRO A 162 -6.78 -19.10 -8.76
C PRO A 162 -7.12 -18.69 -10.21
N ASP A 163 -8.26 -18.03 -10.41
CA ASP A 163 -8.79 -17.70 -11.74
C ASP A 163 -8.27 -16.38 -12.31
N LEU A 164 -7.38 -15.66 -11.60
CA LEU A 164 -6.79 -14.40 -12.10
C LEU A 164 -6.12 -14.50 -13.50
N PRO A 165 -5.52 -15.64 -13.91
CA PRO A 165 -4.98 -15.77 -15.26
C PRO A 165 -6.02 -15.55 -16.38
N ALA A 166 -7.30 -15.77 -16.10
CA ALA A 166 -8.38 -15.51 -17.05
C ALA A 166 -8.50 -14.02 -17.42
N LEU A 167 -8.04 -13.11 -16.55
CA LEU A 167 -8.05 -11.67 -16.78
C LEU A 167 -7.01 -11.22 -17.83
N LYS A 168 -6.01 -12.06 -18.15
CA LYS A 168 -4.93 -11.79 -19.12
C LYS A 168 -4.13 -10.50 -18.84
N LEU A 169 -4.16 -10.03 -17.59
CA LEU A 169 -3.36 -8.90 -17.14
C LEU A 169 -1.88 -9.29 -17.15
N ARG A 170 -1.00 -8.33 -17.50
CA ARG A 170 0.45 -8.53 -17.54
C ARG A 170 1.14 -7.69 -16.47
N VAL A 171 2.22 -8.21 -15.92
CA VAL A 171 3.02 -7.50 -14.91
C VAL A 171 4.42 -7.19 -15.44
N ASN A 172 4.75 -5.91 -15.52
CA ASN A 172 6.12 -5.45 -15.76
C ASN A 172 6.92 -5.54 -14.47
N VAL A 173 7.76 -6.58 -14.35
CA VAL A 173 8.63 -6.81 -13.19
C VAL A 173 9.89 -5.94 -13.17
N THR A 174 10.15 -5.16 -14.22
CA THR A 174 11.26 -4.19 -14.24
C THR A 174 10.90 -3.00 -13.36
N ALA A 175 11.33 -3.06 -12.10
CA ALA A 175 11.11 -2.01 -11.12
C ALA A 175 11.69 -0.67 -11.59
N GLY A 176 10.83 0.33 -11.73
CA GLY A 176 11.24 1.71 -12.00
C GLY A 176 11.72 2.43 -10.75
N ARG A 177 12.30 3.61 -10.92
CA ARG A 177 12.74 4.51 -9.85
C ARG A 177 12.30 5.93 -10.15
N ILE A 178 11.78 6.61 -9.14
CA ILE A 178 11.56 8.06 -9.15
C ILE A 178 12.76 8.68 -8.46
N ARG A 179 13.41 9.64 -9.10
CA ARG A 179 14.52 10.40 -8.52
C ARG A 179 14.25 11.89 -8.64
N CYS A 180 14.06 12.51 -7.48
CA CYS A 180 13.82 13.94 -7.34
C CYS A 180 15.12 14.73 -7.15
N SER A 181 15.10 15.97 -7.60
CA SER A 181 16.17 16.96 -7.46
C SER A 181 15.55 18.36 -7.36
N GLY A 182 16.33 19.38 -6.99
CA GLY A 182 15.85 20.78 -6.98
C GLY A 182 15.38 21.32 -8.34
N LYS A 183 15.65 20.59 -9.43
CA LYS A 183 15.24 20.96 -10.79
C LYS A 183 14.08 20.10 -11.30
N GLY A 184 13.45 19.26 -10.46
CA GLY A 184 12.34 18.39 -10.85
C GLY A 184 12.58 16.89 -10.61
N ALA A 185 11.64 16.08 -11.09
CA ALA A 185 11.60 14.62 -10.89
C ALA A 185 11.88 13.87 -12.20
N THR A 186 12.55 12.73 -12.07
CA THR A 186 12.87 11.85 -13.20
C THR A 186 12.42 10.43 -12.89
N LEU A 187 11.63 9.84 -13.79
CA LEU A 187 11.31 8.42 -13.83
C LEU A 187 12.40 7.68 -14.61
N ILE A 188 12.85 6.57 -14.06
CA ILE A 188 13.89 5.72 -14.66
C ILE A 188 13.36 4.29 -14.64
N ARG A 189 13.35 3.60 -15.79
CA ARG A 189 12.96 2.19 -15.89
C ARG A 189 13.77 1.51 -16.99
N GLY A 190 14.68 0.60 -16.62
CA GLY A 190 15.61 0.03 -17.60
C GLY A 190 16.42 1.14 -18.26
N GLU A 191 16.33 1.23 -19.59
CA GLU A 191 16.95 2.28 -20.42
C GLU A 191 16.05 3.51 -20.62
N GLU A 192 14.79 3.47 -20.16
CA GLU A 192 13.86 4.59 -20.27
C GLU A 192 14.12 5.63 -19.19
N HIS A 193 14.20 6.89 -19.61
CA HIS A 193 14.36 8.05 -18.74
C HIS A 193 13.38 9.14 -19.14
N VAL A 194 12.51 9.56 -18.21
CA VAL A 194 11.53 10.62 -18.45
C VAL A 194 11.60 11.65 -17.33
N SER A 195 11.84 12.91 -17.68
CA SER A 195 12.03 13.99 -16.71
C SER A 195 10.96 15.06 -16.83
N THR A 196 10.55 15.64 -15.70
CA THR A 196 9.71 16.85 -15.69
C THR A 196 10.44 18.06 -16.28
N ARG A 197 11.78 18.00 -16.40
CA ARG A 197 12.58 19.06 -17.04
C ARG A 197 12.38 19.14 -18.55
N ASP A 198 12.01 18.02 -19.16
CA ASP A 198 11.86 17.93 -20.61
C ASP A 198 10.47 18.46 -21.04
N GLY A 199 9.57 18.68 -20.07
CA GLY A 199 8.23 19.22 -20.25
C GLY A 199 7.33 18.88 -19.07
N GLU A 200 6.48 19.82 -18.64
CA GLU A 200 5.63 19.68 -17.45
C GLU A 200 4.70 18.45 -17.50
N ARG A 201 4.33 18.01 -18.72
CA ARG A 201 3.42 16.88 -18.95
C ARG A 201 4.10 15.58 -19.37
N HIS A 202 5.42 15.55 -19.57
CA HIS A 202 6.08 14.33 -20.08
C HIS A 202 5.94 13.14 -19.14
N VAL A 203 6.14 13.37 -17.84
CA VAL A 203 5.92 12.33 -16.83
C VAL A 203 4.47 11.85 -16.84
N TYR A 204 3.51 12.76 -16.91
CA TYR A 204 2.09 12.42 -16.99
C TYR A 204 1.76 11.59 -18.24
N GLN A 205 2.27 12.00 -19.40
CA GLN A 205 2.07 11.28 -20.67
C GLN A 205 2.67 9.89 -20.64
N TYR A 206 3.91 9.74 -20.16
CA TYR A 206 4.57 8.45 -20.00
C TYR A 206 3.80 7.50 -19.07
N LEU A 207 3.29 8.01 -17.94
CA LEU A 207 2.48 7.21 -17.03
C LEU A 207 1.10 6.87 -17.63
N SER A 208 0.54 7.76 -18.44
CA SER A 208 -0.75 7.55 -19.13
C SER A 208 -0.66 6.54 -20.27
N THR A 209 0.53 6.25 -20.80
CA THR A 209 0.75 5.19 -21.78
C THR A 209 1.08 3.84 -21.12
N ALA A 210 1.06 3.76 -19.79
CA ALA A 210 1.33 2.51 -19.10
C ALA A 210 0.21 1.49 -19.32
N GLU A 211 0.59 0.24 -19.52
CA GLU A 211 -0.32 -0.90 -19.67
C GLU A 211 -0.09 -1.92 -18.56
N GLY A 212 -1.16 -2.62 -18.17
CA GLY A 212 -1.10 -3.68 -17.17
C GLY A 212 -0.66 -3.17 -15.80
N LEU A 213 0.18 -3.95 -15.12
CA LEU A 213 0.67 -3.65 -13.78
C LEU A 213 2.18 -3.41 -13.79
N GLY A 214 2.64 -2.44 -13.03
CA GLY A 214 4.07 -2.17 -12.87
C GLY A 214 4.30 -1.28 -11.66
N GLY A 215 5.52 -0.75 -11.48
CA GLY A 215 5.73 0.17 -10.37
C GLY A 215 7.04 0.93 -10.38
N PHE A 216 7.15 1.85 -9.42
CA PHE A 216 8.29 2.73 -9.21
C PHE A 216 8.63 2.84 -7.73
N GLN A 217 9.92 2.80 -7.43
CA GLN A 217 10.45 3.10 -6.12
C GLN A 217 10.66 4.61 -6.00
N ASP A 218 10.04 5.22 -5.00
CA ASP A 218 10.13 6.65 -4.71
C ASP A 218 11.50 7.10 -4.19
N HIS A 219 11.78 8.40 -4.28
CA HIS A 219 13.01 9.01 -3.75
C HIS A 219 12.86 9.37 -2.26
N PHE A 220 12.68 8.38 -1.38
CA PHE A 220 12.38 8.59 0.04
C PHE A 220 13.27 9.64 0.72
N ASP A 221 14.59 9.51 0.61
CA ASP A 221 15.56 10.44 1.23
C ASP A 221 15.34 11.89 0.80
N TRP A 222 14.95 12.11 -0.46
CA TRP A 222 14.69 13.45 -0.95
C TRP A 222 13.39 14.01 -0.38
N TRP A 223 12.32 13.20 -0.36
CA TRP A 223 11.04 13.61 0.22
C TRP A 223 11.17 13.94 1.71
N ALA A 224 11.85 13.07 2.47
CA ALA A 224 12.09 13.25 3.90
C ALA A 224 12.91 14.52 4.21
N ARG A 225 13.98 14.79 3.44
CA ARG A 225 14.82 16.00 3.63
C ARG A 225 14.10 17.30 3.32
N ASN A 226 13.11 17.27 2.42
CA ASN A 226 12.34 18.45 2.05
C ASN A 226 11.01 18.57 2.84
N THR A 227 10.87 17.82 3.93
CA THR A 227 9.71 17.88 4.84
C THR A 227 8.36 17.66 4.16
N TYR A 228 8.34 16.93 3.04
CA TYR A 228 7.12 16.46 2.42
C TYR A 228 6.73 15.13 3.09
N SER A 229 5.66 15.15 3.87
CA SER A 229 5.06 13.99 4.55
C SER A 229 3.72 13.64 3.95
#